data_AF-A0A6A3IUH8-F1
#
_entry.id   AF-A0A6A3IUH8-F1
#
_cell.length_a   1.000
_cell.length_b   1.000
_cell.length_c   1.000
_cell.angle_alpha   90.00
_cell.angle_beta   90.00
_cell.angle_gamma   90.00
#
_symmetry.space_group_name_H-M   'P 1'
#
loop_
_entity.id
_entity.type
_entity.pdbx_description
1 polymer ?
#
loop_
_entity_poly.entity_id
_entity_poly.type
_entity_poly.pdbx_seq_one_letter_code
_entity_poly.pdbx_strand_id
1 'polypeptide(L)'
;MTKVPVETWEAAIAAVAGGLSERKAAKAYGISRGPLHQRINGLVPLEARRGPQLVYITEGADRGVVEMVRYRALHGMCVGYEELRSMLRVAAETAGTRPLTDDFPNDKFTQR
;
A
#
# COMPACT_ATOMS: atom_id res chain seq x y z
N MET A 1 11.85 8.58 -3.87
CA MET A 1 12.09 7.12 -3.91
C MET A 1 12.11 6.70 -5.37
N THR A 2 13.22 6.11 -5.82
CA THR A 2 13.36 5.63 -7.21
C THR A 2 12.50 4.40 -7.42
N LYS A 3 11.68 4.40 -8.47
CA LYS A 3 10.86 3.26 -8.87
C LYS A 3 11.81 2.11 -9.26
N VAL A 4 11.71 0.97 -8.60
CA VAL A 4 12.45 -0.24 -9.03
C VAL A 4 11.86 -0.69 -10.37
N PRO A 5 12.68 -0.88 -11.43
CA PRO A 5 12.22 -1.35 -12.73
C PRO A 5 11.55 -2.73 -12.63
N VAL A 6 10.58 -2.99 -13.51
CA VAL A 6 9.88 -4.29 -13.54
C VAL A 6 10.86 -5.43 -13.83
N GLU A 7 11.82 -5.22 -14.74
CA GLU A 7 12.82 -6.24 -15.09
C GLU A 7 13.66 -6.65 -13.86
N THR A 8 13.88 -5.73 -12.91
CA THR A 8 14.62 -6.04 -11.68
C THR A 8 13.82 -6.97 -10.76
N TRP A 9 12.50 -6.81 -10.70
CA TRP A 9 11.63 -7.71 -9.96
C TRP A 9 11.57 -9.09 -10.63
N GLU A 10 11.41 -9.14 -11.95
CA GLU A 10 11.38 -10.38 -12.72
C GLU A 10 12.68 -11.18 -12.55
N ALA A 11 13.84 -10.53 -12.69
CA ALA A 11 15.13 -11.19 -12.52
C ALA A 11 15.32 -11.73 -11.09
N ALA A 12 14.86 -10.99 -10.07
CA ALA A 12 14.93 -11.44 -8.69
C ALA A 12 14.00 -12.64 -8.41
N ILE A 13 12.79 -12.64 -8.96
CA ILE A 13 11.84 -13.75 -8.86
C ILE A 13 12.39 -14.98 -9.58
N ALA A 14 12.91 -14.83 -10.79
CA ALA A 14 13.53 -15.91 -11.55
C ALA A 14 14.72 -16.52 -10.80
N ALA A 15 15.54 -15.70 -10.14
CA ALA A 15 16.64 -16.20 -9.32
C ALA A 15 16.16 -17.02 -8.12
N VAL A 16 15.07 -16.61 -7.45
CA VAL A 16 14.47 -17.40 -6.36
C VAL A 16 13.90 -18.71 -6.89
N ALA A 17 13.21 -18.68 -8.04
CA ALA A 17 12.71 -19.88 -8.70
C ALA A 17 13.85 -20.83 -9.13
N GLY A 18 15.03 -20.29 -9.47
CA GLY A 18 16.26 -21.02 -9.76
C GLY A 18 17.01 -21.55 -8.52
N GLY A 19 16.46 -21.39 -7.31
CA GLY A 19 16.99 -21.98 -6.09
C GLY A 19 17.79 -21.02 -5.18
N LEU A 20 17.87 -19.72 -5.50
CA LEU A 20 18.39 -18.76 -4.52
C LEU A 20 17.38 -18.53 -3.39
N SER A 21 17.87 -18.34 -2.17
CA SER A 21 17.02 -17.86 -1.09
C SER A 21 16.58 -16.41 -1.35
N GLU A 22 15.37 -16.04 -0.92
CA GLU A 22 14.85 -14.67 -1.05
C GLU A 22 15.83 -13.61 -0.51
N ARG A 23 16.54 -13.92 0.58
CA ARG A 23 17.53 -13.01 1.17
C ARG A 23 18.72 -12.79 0.24
N LYS A 24 19.22 -13.85 -0.41
CA LYS A 24 20.34 -13.75 -1.36
C LYS A 24 19.91 -13.03 -2.63
N ALA A 25 18.72 -13.34 -3.16
CA ALA A 25 18.17 -12.66 -4.33
C ALA A 25 17.95 -11.16 -4.04
N ALA A 26 17.29 -10.81 -2.93
CA ALA A 26 17.06 -9.43 -2.55
C ALA A 26 18.37 -8.61 -2.46
N LYS A 27 19.41 -9.20 -1.87
CA LYS A 27 20.75 -8.58 -1.81
C LYS A 27 21.38 -8.43 -3.20
N ALA A 28 21.30 -9.46 -4.04
CA ALA A 28 21.91 -9.46 -5.38
C ALA A 28 21.31 -8.39 -6.31
N TYR A 29 19.99 -8.17 -6.21
CA TYR A 29 19.26 -7.22 -7.05
C TYR A 29 18.98 -5.87 -6.39
N GLY A 30 19.56 -5.60 -5.20
CA GLY A 30 19.44 -4.30 -4.53
C GLY A 30 18.02 -3.93 -4.08
N ILE A 31 17.16 -4.92 -3.84
CA ILE A 31 15.76 -4.74 -3.44
C ILE A 31 15.51 -5.20 -2.00
N SER A 32 14.43 -4.71 -1.40
CA SER A 32 14.02 -5.15 -0.06
C SER A 32 13.36 -6.53 -0.09
N ARG A 33 13.67 -7.40 0.88
CA ARG A 33 13.13 -8.77 0.97
C ARG A 33 11.61 -8.82 1.07
N GLY A 34 11.01 -7.95 1.90
CA GLY A 34 9.55 -7.96 2.12
C GLY A 34 8.75 -7.74 0.82
N PRO A 35 9.01 -6.66 0.06
CA PRO A 35 8.38 -6.43 -1.24
C PRO A 35 8.64 -7.53 -2.28
N LEU A 36 9.81 -8.20 -2.23
CA LEU A 36 10.11 -9.35 -3.08
C LEU A 36 9.23 -10.55 -2.71
N HIS A 37 9.12 -10.87 -1.41
CA HIS A 37 8.27 -11.95 -0.90
C HIS A 37 6.79 -11.75 -1.28
N GLN A 38 6.29 -10.52 -1.17
CA GLN A 38 4.92 -10.19 -1.58
C GLN A 38 4.67 -10.45 -3.08
N ARG A 39 5.63 -10.12 -3.94
CA ARG A 39 5.52 -10.35 -5.40
C ARG A 39 5.64 -11.82 -5.77
N ILE A 40 6.55 -12.56 -5.12
CA ILE A 40 6.68 -14.01 -5.30
C ILE A 40 5.36 -14.72 -4.98
N ASN A 41 4.67 -14.28 -3.92
CA ASN A 41 3.39 -14.84 -3.51
C ASN A 41 2.17 -14.24 -4.23
N GLY A 42 2.37 -13.37 -5.23
CA GLY A 42 1.28 -12.74 -5.98
C GLY A 42 0.40 -11.79 -5.16
N LEU A 43 0.83 -11.39 -3.96
CA LEU A 43 0.07 -10.48 -3.08
C LEU A 43 0.04 -9.05 -3.61
N VAL A 44 1.02 -8.69 -4.45
CA VAL A 44 1.19 -7.35 -5.00
C VAL A 44 1.64 -7.46 -6.46
N PRO A 45 1.03 -6.73 -7.42
CA PRO A 45 1.49 -6.69 -8.81
C PRO A 45 2.95 -6.25 -8.95
N LEU A 46 3.64 -6.67 -10.00
CA LEU A 46 5.05 -6.32 -10.21
C LEU A 46 5.25 -4.81 -10.36
N GLU A 47 4.32 -4.17 -11.06
CA GLU A 47 4.30 -2.74 -11.39
C GLU A 47 3.91 -1.85 -10.21
N ALA A 48 3.40 -2.47 -9.13
CA ALA A 48 2.92 -1.74 -7.97
C ALA A 48 4.04 -0.89 -7.36
N ARG A 49 3.78 0.41 -7.23
CA ARG A 49 4.68 1.29 -6.50
C ARG A 49 4.56 0.97 -5.02
N ARG A 50 5.66 1.16 -4.28
CA ARG A 50 5.60 1.16 -2.82
C ARG A 50 4.66 2.28 -2.41
N GLY A 51 3.49 1.91 -1.91
CA GLY A 51 2.55 2.85 -1.33
C GLY A 51 3.15 3.53 -0.10
N PRO A 52 2.61 4.70 0.28
CA PRO A 52 2.95 5.31 1.56
C PRO A 52 2.73 4.31 2.70
N GLN A 53 3.61 4.33 3.71
CA GLN A 53 3.42 3.48 4.87
C GLN A 53 2.11 3.87 5.58
N LEU A 54 1.21 2.91 5.76
CA LEU A 54 -0.03 3.07 6.48
C LEU A 54 0.28 3.18 7.98
N VAL A 55 0.44 4.41 8.46
CA VAL A 55 0.80 4.70 9.87
C VAL A 55 -0.44 4.80 10.75
N TYR A 56 -1.54 5.32 10.19
CA TYR A 56 -2.74 5.70 10.94
C TYR A 56 -3.93 4.76 10.75
N ILE A 57 -3.91 3.94 9.69
CA ILE A 57 -4.98 3.00 9.36
C ILE A 57 -4.37 1.61 9.12
N THR A 58 -5.13 0.56 9.40
CA THR A 58 -4.73 -0.81 9.03
C THR A 58 -4.96 -1.04 7.54
N GLU A 59 -4.31 -2.06 6.97
CA GLU A 59 -4.56 -2.47 5.57
C GLU A 59 -6.04 -2.82 5.32
N GLY A 60 -6.69 -3.47 6.30
CA GLY A 60 -8.12 -3.78 6.21
C GLY A 60 -8.99 -2.53 6.21
N ALA A 61 -8.66 -1.53 7.03
CA ALA A 61 -9.39 -0.26 7.08
C ALA A 61 -9.20 0.55 5.79
N ASP A 62 -7.98 0.62 5.26
CA ASP A 62 -7.68 1.23 3.96
C ASP A 62 -8.50 0.59 2.83
N ARG A 63 -8.49 -0.74 2.76
CA ARG A 63 -9.28 -1.51 1.80
C ARG A 63 -10.78 -1.22 1.91
N GLY A 64 -11.31 -1.18 3.14
CA GLY A 64 -12.73 -0.88 3.38
C GLY A 64 -13.13 0.52 2.89
N VAL A 65 -12.28 1.54 3.12
CA VAL A 65 -12.53 2.89 2.59
C VAL A 65 -12.53 2.88 1.05
N VAL A 66 -11.57 2.22 0.42
CA VAL A 66 -11.50 2.12 -1.05
C VAL A 66 -12.72 1.38 -1.63
N GLU A 67 -13.13 0.27 -1.02
CA GLU A 67 -14.31 -0.50 -1.45
C GLU A 67 -15.60 0.33 -1.36
N MET A 68 -15.76 1.12 -0.30
CA MET A 68 -16.90 2.02 -0.14
C MET A 68 -16.89 3.14 -1.20
N VAL A 69 -15.75 3.78 -1.45
CA VAL A 69 -15.62 4.80 -2.52
C VAL A 69 -15.95 4.18 -3.88
N ARG A 70 -15.43 2.98 -4.16
CA ARG A 70 -15.71 2.24 -5.40
C ARG A 70 -17.20 1.91 -5.53
N TYR A 71 -17.82 1.39 -4.47
CA TYR A 71 -19.25 1.10 -4.45
C TYR A 71 -20.06 2.34 -4.78
N ARG A 72 -19.77 3.48 -4.12
CA ARG A 72 -20.48 4.74 -4.38
C ARG A 72 -20.30 5.23 -5.81
N ALA A 73 -19.07 5.20 -6.33
CA ALA A 73 -18.79 5.59 -7.71
C ALA A 73 -19.57 4.74 -8.72
N LEU A 74 -19.67 3.42 -8.50
CA LEU A 74 -20.45 2.51 -9.36
C LEU A 74 -21.96 2.83 -9.35
N HIS A 75 -22.46 3.48 -8.32
CA HIS A 75 -23.87 3.89 -8.18
C HIS A 75 -24.10 5.37 -8.49
N GLY A 76 -23.11 6.07 -9.08
CA GLY A 76 -23.23 7.48 -9.42
C GLY A 76 -23.29 8.41 -8.20
N MET A 77 -22.88 7.92 -7.03
CA MET A 77 -22.82 8.71 -5.80
C MET A 77 -21.44 9.32 -5.64
N CYS A 78 -21.36 10.65 -5.73
CA CYS A 78 -20.13 11.39 -5.47
C CYS A 78 -19.75 11.30 -3.99
N VAL A 79 -18.44 11.24 -3.72
CA VAL A 79 -17.87 11.39 -2.38
C VAL A 79 -17.15 12.72 -2.33
N GLY A 80 -17.64 13.63 -1.50
CA GLY A 80 -16.99 14.94 -1.29
C GLY A 80 -15.68 14.81 -0.52
N TYR A 81 -14.81 15.81 -0.62
CA TYR A 81 -13.53 15.80 0.08
C TYR A 81 -13.70 15.69 1.60
N GLU A 82 -14.58 16.48 2.21
CA GLU A 82 -14.85 16.42 3.66
C GLU A 82 -15.43 15.08 4.12
N GLU A 83 -16.27 14.46 3.29
CA GLU A 83 -16.82 13.15 3.58
C GLU A 83 -15.72 12.08 3.57
N LEU A 84 -14.85 12.10 2.56
CA LEU A 84 -13.68 11.22 2.50
C LEU A 84 -12.75 11.42 3.70
N ARG A 85 -12.52 12.68 4.12
CA ARG A 85 -11.72 13.00 5.32
C ARG A 85 -12.34 12.42 6.59
N SER A 86 -13.65 12.52 6.75
CA SER A 86 -14.38 11.95 7.87
C SER A 86 -14.25 10.42 7.91
N MET A 87 -14.43 9.75 6.77
CA MET A 87 -14.28 8.30 6.64
C MET A 87 -12.87 7.82 7.03
N LEU A 88 -11.84 8.53 6.57
CA LEU A 88 -10.45 8.24 6.92
C LEU A 88 -10.16 8.44 8.41
N ARG A 89 -10.73 9.48 9.02
CA ARG A 89 -10.61 9.71 10.47
C ARG A 89 -11.26 8.58 11.26
N VAL A 90 -12.51 8.20 10.94
CA VAL A 90 -13.20 7.09 11.61
C VAL A 90 -12.42 5.78 11.47
N ALA A 91 -11.90 5.49 10.28
CA ALA A 91 -11.06 4.32 10.02
C ALA A 91 -9.81 4.31 10.91
N ALA A 92 -9.16 5.47 11.08
CA ALA A 92 -7.96 5.62 11.89
C ALA A 92 -8.24 5.54 13.40
N GLU A 93 -9.33 6.14 13.86
CA GLU A 93 -9.79 6.07 15.26
C GLU A 93 -10.11 4.62 15.64
N THR A 94 -10.79 3.90 14.75
CA THR A 94 -11.13 2.49 14.93
C THR A 94 -9.89 1.58 14.93
N ALA A 95 -8.91 1.89 14.07
CA ALA A 95 -7.66 1.13 14.00
C ALA A 95 -6.83 1.25 15.29
N GLY A 96 -6.87 2.40 15.95
CA GLY A 96 -6.16 2.65 17.21
C GLY A 96 -4.63 2.48 17.13
N THR A 97 -4.05 2.48 15.91
CA THR A 97 -2.63 2.16 15.69
C THR A 97 -1.70 3.27 16.17
N ARG A 98 -2.18 4.52 16.20
CA ARG A 98 -1.43 5.71 16.63
C ARG A 98 -2.38 6.82 17.10
N PRO A 99 -2.00 7.64 18.09
CA PRO A 99 -2.76 8.83 18.44
C PRO A 99 -2.94 9.75 17.22
N LEU A 100 -4.18 10.21 17.02
CA LEU A 100 -4.52 11.18 15.99
C LEU A 100 -4.39 12.59 16.54
N THR A 101 -3.92 13.49 15.70
CA THR A 101 -3.98 14.93 15.93
C THR A 101 -5.31 15.47 15.41
N ASP A 102 -5.75 16.63 15.90
CA ASP A 102 -7.04 17.23 15.50
C ASP A 102 -7.11 17.57 14.00
N ASP A 103 -5.96 17.80 13.36
CA ASP A 103 -5.86 18.10 11.92
C ASP A 103 -5.89 16.85 11.01
N PHE A 104 -5.90 15.64 11.57
CA PHE A 104 -5.95 14.41 10.77
C PHE A 104 -7.29 14.26 10.01
N PRO A 105 -7.29 13.77 8.76
CA PRO A 105 -6.13 13.57 7.90
C PRO A 105 -5.60 14.91 7.38
N ASN A 106 -4.33 15.25 7.58
CA ASN A 106 -3.78 16.52 7.06
C ASN A 106 -3.36 16.40 5.59
N ASP A 107 -3.00 17.51 4.95
CA ASP A 107 -2.58 17.53 3.54
C ASP A 107 -1.40 16.59 3.26
N LYS A 108 -0.49 16.45 4.23
CA LYS A 108 0.61 15.48 4.13
C LYS A 108 0.16 14.03 4.10
N PHE A 109 -1.04 13.72 4.58
CA PHE A 109 -1.65 12.40 4.49
C PHE A 109 -2.40 12.24 3.15
N THR A 110 -3.19 13.24 2.74
CA THR A 110 -4.05 13.15 1.55
C THR A 110 -3.29 13.32 0.22
N GLN A 111 -2.11 13.95 0.22
CA GLN A 111 -1.25 14.10 -0.98
C GLN A 111 -0.30 12.91 -1.22
N ARG A 112 -0.46 11.79 -0.52
CA ARG A 112 0.46 10.64 -0.60
C ARG A 112 0.12 9.63 -1.69
#